data_AF-A0A940EKH5-F1
#
_entry.id   AF-A0A940EKH5-F1
#
_cell.length_a   1.000
_cell.length_b   1.000
_cell.length_c   1.000
_cell.angle_alpha   90.00
_cell.angle_beta   90.00
_cell.angle_gamma   90.00
#
_symmetry.space_group_name_H-M   'P 1'
#
loop_
_entity.id
_entity.type
_entity.pdbx_description
1 polymer ?
#
loop_
_entity_poly.entity_id
_entity_poly.type
_entity_poly.pdbx_seq_one_letter_code
_entity_poly.pdbx_strand_id
1 'polypeptide(L)'
;MPDTRDSVYVWDLAQRVLHWGLVVSVALAWWAGEGRLTLHLRLGYAALAIVAVRTAWGVAGSRHARFSDFVRGPRVVLGYAQRVLRGREERHLGHNPLGGWMVVALLACLAVVCVSGFLYTTDAFWGVEWVEDLHRGSAWTLVGLVAAHVAGVIFTSLRQRENLVGAMFSGRKPASTAHTDDRGASDA
;
A
#
# COMPACT_ATOMS: atom_id res chain seq x y z
N MET A 1 1.21 40.08 6.45
CA MET A 1 0.56 39.13 5.51
C MET A 1 1.24 37.78 5.72
N PRO A 2 0.63 36.79 6.38
CA PRO A 2 1.29 35.51 6.64
C PRO A 2 1.29 34.66 5.37
N ASP A 3 2.44 34.08 5.04
CA ASP A 3 2.66 33.20 3.90
C ASP A 3 1.91 31.86 4.08
N THR A 4 1.00 31.54 3.15
CA THR A 4 0.10 30.36 3.20
C THR A 4 0.71 29.12 2.53
N ARG A 5 1.95 28.75 2.88
CA ARG A 5 2.64 27.62 2.24
C ARG A 5 3.22 26.58 3.19
N ASP A 6 2.54 26.29 4.30
CA ASP A 6 2.90 25.11 5.11
C ASP A 6 2.20 23.85 4.56
N SER A 7 2.75 23.32 3.47
CA SER A 7 2.48 21.95 3.03
C SER A 7 3.80 21.19 2.98
N VAL A 8 4.00 20.27 3.93
CA VAL A 8 5.21 19.43 3.94
C VAL A 8 5.08 18.38 2.84
N TYR A 9 6.11 18.24 2.01
CA TYR A 9 6.22 17.20 1.00
C TYR A 9 6.60 15.88 1.69
N VAL A 10 5.60 15.04 1.98
CA VAL A 10 5.80 13.83 2.81
C VAL A 10 5.98 12.57 1.94
N TRP A 11 5.50 12.58 0.69
CA TRP A 11 5.50 11.40 -0.17
C TRP A 11 6.33 11.56 -1.45
N ASP A 12 7.39 10.75 -1.56
CA ASP A 12 8.24 10.66 -2.74
C ASP A 12 7.43 10.40 -4.02
N LEU A 13 7.60 11.25 -5.05
CA LEU A 13 6.95 11.11 -6.37
C LEU A 13 7.12 9.70 -6.95
N ALA A 14 8.30 9.11 -6.75
CA ALA A 14 8.62 7.74 -7.18
C ALA A 14 7.65 6.71 -6.56
N GLN A 15 7.36 6.80 -5.26
CA GLN A 15 6.45 5.85 -4.60
C GLN A 15 5.02 5.99 -5.13
N ARG A 16 4.59 7.20 -5.47
CA ARG A 16 3.27 7.46 -6.03
C ARG A 16 3.13 6.90 -7.44
N VAL A 17 4.13 7.11 -8.29
CA VAL A 17 4.18 6.56 -9.65
C VAL A 17 4.17 5.03 -9.60
N LEU A 18 5.01 4.42 -8.76
CA LEU A 18 5.03 2.96 -8.58
C LEU A 18 3.68 2.44 -8.08
N HIS A 19 3.06 3.11 -7.10
CA HIS A 19 1.77 2.68 -6.57
C HIS A 19 0.65 2.75 -7.62
N TRP A 20 0.48 3.90 -8.29
CA TRP A 20 -0.57 4.06 -9.29
C TRP A 20 -0.32 3.20 -10.54
N GLY A 21 0.94 3.04 -10.94
CA GLY A 21 1.34 2.08 -11.97
C GLY A 21 0.94 0.65 -11.61
N LEU A 22 1.12 0.25 -10.34
CA LEU A 22 0.71 -1.07 -9.86
C LEU A 22 -0.81 -1.23 -9.88
N VAL A 23 -1.55 -0.23 -9.39
CA VAL A 23 -3.03 -0.23 -9.39
C VAL A 23 -3.57 -0.39 -10.81
N VAL A 24 -3.07 0.41 -11.76
CA VAL A 24 -3.50 0.32 -13.16
C VAL A 24 -3.13 -1.03 -13.78
N SER A 25 -1.91 -1.53 -13.51
CA SER A 25 -1.47 -2.83 -14.04
C SER A 25 -2.36 -3.96 -13.57
N VAL A 26 -2.67 -4.01 -12.28
CA VAL A 26 -3.53 -5.04 -11.68
C VAL A 26 -4.97 -4.93 -12.20
N ALA A 27 -5.54 -3.72 -12.22
CA ALA A 27 -6.91 -3.51 -12.67
C ALA A 27 -7.10 -3.89 -14.15
N LEU A 28 -6.16 -3.48 -15.01
CA LEU A 28 -6.20 -3.85 -16.42
C LEU A 28 -5.89 -5.33 -16.65
N ALA A 29 -5.02 -5.96 -15.84
CA ALA A 29 -4.74 -7.38 -15.95
C ALA A 29 -5.97 -8.22 -15.58
N TRP A 30 -6.69 -7.80 -14.53
CA TRP A 30 -7.95 -8.39 -14.12
C TRP A 30 -9.03 -8.25 -15.20
N TRP A 31 -9.18 -7.04 -15.76
CA TRP A 31 -10.12 -6.79 -16.85
C TRP A 31 -9.78 -7.53 -18.15
N ALA A 32 -8.48 -7.68 -18.46
CA ALA A 32 -8.01 -8.43 -19.61
C ALA A 32 -8.39 -9.91 -19.50
N GLY A 33 -8.18 -10.49 -18.31
CA GLY A 33 -8.44 -11.90 -18.02
C GLY A 33 -7.87 -12.84 -19.10
N GLU A 34 -8.56 -13.95 -19.33
CA GLU A 34 -8.22 -14.92 -20.38
C GLU A 34 -8.55 -14.41 -21.78
N GLY A 35 -9.57 -13.54 -21.91
CA GLY A 35 -10.04 -13.02 -23.21
C GLY A 35 -9.02 -12.13 -23.93
N ARG A 36 -8.01 -11.62 -23.22
CA ARG A 36 -6.89 -10.84 -23.79
C ARG A 36 -5.57 -11.27 -23.16
N LEU A 37 -5.24 -12.55 -23.30
CA LEU A 37 -4.06 -13.17 -22.68
C LEU A 37 -2.77 -12.37 -22.91
N THR A 38 -2.46 -11.94 -24.13
CA THR A 38 -1.25 -11.14 -24.40
C THR A 38 -1.18 -9.84 -23.59
N LEU A 39 -2.32 -9.18 -23.39
CA LEU A 39 -2.39 -7.97 -22.56
C LEU A 39 -2.22 -8.33 -21.08
N HIS A 40 -2.87 -9.40 -20.62
CA HIS A 40 -2.73 -9.92 -19.26
C HIS A 40 -1.26 -10.24 -18.92
N LEU A 41 -0.53 -10.94 -19.80
CA LEU A 41 0.90 -11.23 -19.61
C LEU A 41 1.75 -9.95 -19.51
N ARG A 42 1.56 -9.01 -20.45
CA ARG A 42 2.33 -7.75 -20.45
C ARG A 42 2.12 -6.95 -19.17
N LEU A 43 0.88 -6.88 -18.69
CA LEU A 43 0.55 -6.20 -17.44
C LEU A 43 1.05 -6.97 -16.21
N GLY A 44 1.05 -8.30 -16.26
CA GLY A 44 1.67 -9.15 -15.23
C GLY A 44 3.17 -8.89 -15.09
N TYR A 45 3.90 -8.78 -16.20
CA TYR A 45 5.33 -8.43 -16.18
C TYR A 45 5.59 -6.99 -15.71
N ALA A 46 4.75 -6.03 -16.12
CA ALA A 46 4.83 -4.67 -15.61
C ALA A 46 4.62 -4.63 -14.09
N ALA A 47 3.60 -5.33 -13.59
CA ALA A 47 3.33 -5.45 -12.16
C ALA A 47 4.50 -6.12 -11.41
N LEU A 48 5.06 -7.22 -11.95
CA LEU A 48 6.21 -7.90 -11.36
C LEU A 48 7.43 -6.98 -11.23
N ALA A 49 7.75 -6.23 -12.28
CA ALA A 49 8.83 -5.26 -12.28
C ALA A 49 8.61 -4.14 -11.23
N ILE A 50 7.38 -3.60 -11.16
CA ILE A 50 7.01 -2.59 -10.17
C ILE A 50 7.14 -3.14 -8.75
N VAL A 51 6.69 -4.37 -8.50
CA VAL A 51 6.81 -5.03 -7.18
C VAL A 51 8.27 -5.24 -6.80
N ALA A 52 9.13 -5.67 -7.74
CA ALA A 52 10.56 -5.83 -7.50
C ALA A 52 11.23 -4.50 -7.12
N VAL A 53 10.98 -3.45 -7.91
CA VAL A 53 11.47 -2.09 -7.63
C VAL A 53 10.94 -1.60 -6.28
N ARG A 54 9.65 -1.80 -6.00
CA ARG A 54 9.02 -1.35 -4.76
C ARG A 54 9.59 -2.04 -3.53
N THR A 55 9.90 -3.32 -3.65
CA THR A 55 10.51 -4.13 -2.58
C THR A 55 11.95 -3.69 -2.35
N ALA A 56 12.74 -3.50 -3.40
CA ALA A 56 14.10 -2.97 -3.31
C ALA A 56 14.10 -1.56 -2.66
N TRP A 57 13.17 -0.70 -3.06
CA TRP A 57 13.02 0.64 -2.48
C TRP A 57 12.54 0.60 -1.01
N GLY A 58 11.74 -0.41 -0.63
CA GLY A 58 11.33 -0.62 0.75
C GLY A 58 12.44 -1.14 1.67
N VAL A 59 13.52 -1.68 1.11
CA VAL A 59 14.71 -2.11 1.86
C VAL A 59 15.79 -1.03 1.86
N ALA A 60 16.07 -0.41 0.71
CA ALA A 60 17.20 0.49 0.52
C ALA A 60 16.83 2.00 0.44
N GLY A 61 15.55 2.35 0.31
CA GLY A 61 15.09 3.71 0.03
C GLY A 61 15.14 4.69 1.21
N SER A 62 14.47 5.84 1.03
CA SER A 62 14.36 6.94 2.01
C SER A 62 13.76 6.48 3.34
N ARG A 63 14.06 7.18 4.43
CA ARG A 63 13.60 6.86 5.80
C ARG A 63 12.11 6.50 5.81
N HIS A 64 11.26 7.30 5.17
CA HIS A 64 9.80 7.10 5.14
C HIS A 64 9.31 5.97 4.23
N ALA A 65 10.15 5.45 3.33
CA ALA A 65 9.82 4.36 2.42
C ALA A 65 10.21 2.97 2.96
N ARG A 66 11.08 2.92 3.99
CA ARG A 66 11.62 1.67 4.53
C ARG A 66 10.59 0.88 5.33
N PHE A 67 10.54 -0.44 5.12
CA PHE A 67 9.67 -1.33 5.90
C PHE A 67 9.90 -1.21 7.41
N SER A 68 11.15 -0.95 7.84
CA SER A 68 11.51 -0.78 9.25
C SER A 68 10.83 0.41 9.94
N ASP A 69 10.42 1.43 9.18
CA ASP A 69 9.85 2.65 9.75
C ASP A 69 8.35 2.48 10.10
N PHE A 70 7.64 1.61 9.37
CA PHE A 70 6.20 1.42 9.53
C PHE A 70 5.76 0.01 9.92
N VAL A 71 6.57 -1.03 9.68
CA VAL A 71 6.26 -2.40 10.11
C VAL A 71 6.67 -2.55 11.57
N ARG A 72 5.68 -2.44 12.47
CA ARG A 72 5.86 -2.71 13.90
C ARG A 72 5.69 -4.19 14.20
N GLY A 73 6.37 -4.67 15.25
CA GLY A 73 6.40 -6.08 15.60
C GLY A 73 5.00 -6.69 15.78
N PRO A 74 4.82 -7.99 15.48
CA PRO A 74 3.50 -8.64 15.38
C PRO A 74 2.66 -8.54 16.67
N ARG A 75 3.31 -8.53 17.84
CA ARG A 75 2.63 -8.35 19.15
C ARG A 75 1.98 -6.97 19.30
N VAL A 76 2.62 -5.92 18.76
CA VAL A 76 2.10 -4.54 18.80
C VAL A 76 0.88 -4.41 17.90
N VAL A 77 0.87 -5.12 16.77
CA VAL A 77 -0.20 -5.07 15.76
C VAL A 77 -1.44 -5.83 16.22
N LEU A 78 -1.28 -7.00 16.84
CA LEU A 78 -2.37 -7.72 17.47
C LEU A 78 -3.01 -6.91 18.62
N GLY A 79 -2.18 -6.32 19.48
CA GLY A 79 -2.67 -5.43 20.56
C GLY A 79 -3.30 -4.14 20.04
N TYR A 80 -2.90 -3.66 18.86
CA TYR A 80 -3.53 -2.53 18.21
C TYR A 80 -4.87 -2.92 17.57
N ALA A 81 -4.93 -4.02 16.81
CA ALA A 81 -6.15 -4.55 16.19
C ALA A 81 -7.26 -4.77 17.22
N GLN A 82 -6.92 -5.32 18.40
CA GLN A 82 -7.84 -5.48 19.52
C GLN A 82 -8.33 -4.13 20.09
N ARG A 83 -7.50 -3.08 20.08
CA ARG A 83 -7.88 -1.72 20.50
C ARG A 83 -8.78 -1.02 19.48
N VAL A 84 -8.57 -1.25 18.18
CA VAL A 84 -9.45 -0.78 17.10
C VAL A 84 -10.84 -1.39 17.24
N LEU A 85 -10.90 -2.72 17.41
CA LEU A 85 -12.14 -3.47 17.62
C LEU A 85 -12.90 -3.01 18.87
N ARG A 86 -12.18 -2.51 19.87
CA ARG A 86 -12.73 -1.94 21.11
C ARG A 86 -12.99 -0.43 21.05
N GLY A 87 -12.74 0.22 19.90
CA GLY A 87 -12.98 1.64 19.69
C GLY A 87 -12.05 2.61 20.44
N ARG A 88 -10.91 2.15 20.97
CA ARG A 88 -9.96 2.93 21.79
C ARG A 88 -8.64 3.25 21.07
N GLU A 89 -8.71 3.78 19.84
CA GLU A 89 -7.50 4.14 19.08
C GLU A 89 -6.98 5.55 19.45
N GLU A 90 -5.70 5.62 19.78
CA GLU A 90 -4.92 6.88 19.79
C GLU A 90 -4.68 7.33 18.33
N ARG A 91 -4.83 8.63 18.05
CA ARG A 91 -4.56 9.21 16.72
C ARG A 91 -3.08 9.00 16.35
N HIS A 92 -2.81 8.10 15.40
CA HIS A 92 -1.47 7.95 14.81
C HIS A 92 -1.37 8.82 13.56
N LEU A 93 -0.46 9.81 13.57
CA LEU A 93 -0.29 10.81 12.51
C LEU A 93 0.38 10.27 11.22
N GLY A 94 0.89 9.03 11.24
CA GLY A 94 1.61 8.38 10.14
C GLY A 94 0.88 7.15 9.57
N HIS A 95 1.42 5.94 9.77
CA HIS A 95 0.79 4.69 9.38
C HIS A 95 0.24 3.98 10.61
N ASN A 96 -1.05 3.65 10.57
CA ASN A 96 -1.64 2.71 11.51
C ASN A 96 -0.86 1.37 11.41
N PRO A 97 -0.45 0.72 12.52
CA PRO A 97 0.27 -0.56 12.50
C PRO A 97 -0.41 -1.61 11.62
N LEU A 98 -1.75 -1.59 11.55
CA LEU A 98 -2.55 -2.47 10.71
C LEU A 98 -2.39 -2.16 9.20
N GLY A 99 -2.28 -0.88 8.85
CA GLY A 99 -2.00 -0.43 7.48
C GLY A 99 -0.60 -0.82 7.00
N GLY A 100 0.40 -0.79 7.89
CA GLY A 100 1.76 -1.24 7.57
C GLY A 100 1.83 -2.72 7.20
N TRP A 101 1.13 -3.58 7.95
CA TRP A 101 1.04 -5.01 7.64
C TRP A 101 0.22 -5.31 6.40
N MET A 102 -0.83 -4.52 6.11
CA MET A 102 -1.59 -4.65 4.87
C MET A 102 -0.71 -4.42 3.63
N VAL A 103 0.22 -3.46 3.67
CA VAL A 103 1.17 -3.23 2.57
C VAL A 103 2.06 -4.45 2.34
N VAL A 104 2.59 -5.04 3.42
CA VAL A 104 3.42 -6.25 3.33
C VAL A 104 2.62 -7.43 2.78
N ALA A 105 1.39 -7.63 3.27
CA ALA A 105 0.51 -8.70 2.79
C ALA A 105 0.17 -8.54 1.30
N LEU A 106 -0.16 -7.32 0.87
CA LEU A 106 -0.43 -7.02 -0.54
C LEU A 106 0.79 -7.27 -1.42
N LEU A 107 1.98 -6.78 -1.02
CA LEU A 107 3.21 -6.99 -1.79
C LEU A 107 3.60 -8.46 -1.88
N ALA A 108 3.48 -9.22 -0.78
CA ALA A 108 3.76 -10.65 -0.77
C ALA A 108 2.78 -11.41 -1.67
N CYS A 109 1.48 -11.14 -1.55
CA CYS A 109 0.47 -11.77 -2.39
C CYS A 109 0.66 -11.44 -3.87
N LEU A 110 0.95 -10.18 -4.20
CA LEU A 110 1.28 -9.75 -5.56
C LEU A 110 2.52 -10.45 -6.12
N ALA A 111 3.57 -10.60 -5.31
CA ALA A 111 4.74 -11.35 -5.71
C ALA A 111 4.39 -12.80 -6.04
N VAL A 112 3.57 -13.47 -5.23
CA VAL A 112 3.10 -14.84 -5.50
C VAL A 112 2.30 -14.91 -6.80
N VAL A 113 1.34 -14.02 -7.03
CA VAL A 113 0.53 -13.97 -8.26
C VAL A 113 1.43 -13.76 -9.48
N CYS A 114 2.33 -12.78 -9.45
CA CYS A 114 3.18 -12.46 -10.57
C CYS A 114 4.22 -13.56 -10.86
N VAL A 115 4.83 -14.15 -9.83
CA VAL A 115 5.82 -15.22 -9.99
C VAL A 115 5.14 -16.50 -10.49
N SER A 116 4.01 -16.91 -9.92
CA SER A 116 3.25 -18.06 -10.42
C SER A 116 2.80 -17.86 -11.87
N GLY A 117 2.35 -16.65 -12.23
CA GLY A 117 2.00 -16.29 -13.60
C GLY A 117 3.20 -16.36 -14.55
N PHE A 118 4.37 -15.87 -14.14
CA PHE A 118 5.62 -16.00 -14.90
C PHE A 118 6.02 -17.47 -15.08
N LEU A 119 5.99 -18.27 -14.02
CA LEU A 119 6.33 -19.69 -14.09
C LEU A 119 5.45 -20.43 -15.09
N TYR A 120 4.15 -20.14 -15.12
CA TYR A 120 3.22 -20.74 -16.08
C TYR A 120 3.57 -20.44 -17.56
N THR A 121 4.40 -19.44 -17.84
CA THR A 121 4.89 -19.14 -19.20
C THR A 121 6.17 -19.88 -19.58
N THR A 122 6.77 -20.63 -18.65
CA THR A 122 8.02 -21.37 -18.88
C THR A 122 7.75 -22.82 -19.29
N ASP A 123 8.60 -23.38 -20.14
CA ASP A 123 8.48 -24.77 -20.62
C ASP A 123 8.45 -25.80 -19.48
N ALA A 124 9.09 -25.50 -18.34
CA ALA A 124 9.18 -26.39 -17.20
C ALA A 124 7.87 -26.50 -16.38
N PHE A 125 7.02 -25.48 -16.44
CA PHE A 125 5.81 -25.39 -15.61
C PHE A 125 4.53 -25.17 -16.44
N TRP A 126 4.66 -25.11 -17.77
CA TRP A 126 3.53 -25.04 -18.69
C TRP A 126 2.61 -26.27 -18.52
N GLY A 127 1.32 -26.02 -18.26
CA GLY A 127 0.31 -27.08 -18.08
C GLY A 127 0.35 -27.79 -16.73
N VAL A 128 1.14 -27.29 -15.76
CA VAL A 128 1.20 -27.85 -14.41
C VAL A 128 0.06 -27.29 -13.54
N GLU A 129 -0.89 -28.14 -13.19
CA GLU A 129 -2.15 -27.78 -12.51
C GLU A 129 -1.92 -26.98 -11.21
N TRP A 130 -0.98 -27.39 -10.36
CA TRP A 130 -0.76 -26.70 -9.09
C TRP A 130 -0.27 -25.25 -9.26
N VAL A 131 0.44 -24.94 -10.36
CA VAL A 131 0.91 -23.58 -10.65
C VAL A 131 -0.25 -22.70 -11.09
N GLU A 132 -1.15 -23.24 -11.91
CA GLU A 132 -2.37 -22.59 -12.33
C GLU A 132 -3.30 -22.30 -11.14
N ASP A 133 -3.51 -23.30 -10.28
CA ASP A 133 -4.31 -23.16 -9.07
C ASP A 133 -3.70 -22.16 -8.09
N LEU A 134 -2.37 -22.16 -7.94
CA LEU A 134 -1.67 -21.17 -7.13
C LEU A 134 -1.90 -19.76 -7.69
N HIS A 135 -1.75 -19.57 -9.00
CA HIS A 135 -1.98 -18.27 -9.64
C HIS A 135 -3.42 -17.80 -9.45
N ARG A 136 -4.39 -18.67 -9.74
CA ARG A 136 -5.82 -18.37 -9.63
C ARG A 136 -6.24 -18.10 -8.17
N GLY A 137 -5.82 -18.95 -7.24
CA GLY A 137 -6.12 -18.82 -5.82
C GLY A 137 -5.49 -17.57 -5.20
N SER A 138 -4.23 -17.28 -5.55
CA SER A 138 -3.57 -16.05 -5.11
C SER A 138 -4.18 -14.80 -5.74
N ALA A 139 -4.67 -14.86 -6.98
CA ALA A 139 -5.37 -13.75 -7.63
C ALA A 139 -6.69 -13.40 -6.92
N TRP A 140 -7.50 -14.40 -6.55
CA TRP A 140 -8.70 -14.17 -5.75
C TRP A 140 -8.38 -13.64 -4.35
N THR A 141 -7.32 -14.16 -3.72
CA THR A 141 -6.84 -13.65 -2.44
C THR A 141 -6.42 -12.19 -2.55
N LEU A 142 -5.72 -11.81 -3.62
CA LEU A 142 -5.32 -10.44 -3.89
C LEU A 142 -6.54 -9.51 -4.00
N VAL A 143 -7.59 -9.91 -4.72
CA VAL A 143 -8.83 -9.12 -4.81
C VAL A 143 -9.43 -8.88 -3.42
N GLY A 144 -9.50 -9.93 -2.59
CA GLY A 144 -9.97 -9.80 -1.20
C GLY A 144 -9.12 -8.82 -0.37
N LEU A 145 -7.79 -8.90 -0.48
CA LEU A 145 -6.88 -7.99 0.21
C LEU A 145 -7.00 -6.55 -0.29
N VAL A 146 -7.15 -6.34 -1.61
CA VAL A 146 -7.38 -5.01 -2.19
C VAL A 146 -8.69 -4.42 -1.69
N ALA A 147 -9.77 -5.20 -1.66
CA ALA A 147 -11.05 -4.76 -1.11
C ALA A 147 -10.93 -4.36 0.36
N ALA A 148 -10.26 -5.18 1.18
CA ALA A 148 -10.01 -4.89 2.59
C ALA A 148 -9.14 -3.63 2.77
N HIS A 149 -8.13 -3.44 1.92
CA HIS A 149 -7.28 -2.25 1.93
C HIS A 149 -8.08 -0.99 1.61
N VAL A 150 -8.87 -1.00 0.53
CA VAL A 150 -9.73 0.13 0.14
C VAL A 150 -10.75 0.44 1.23
N ALA A 151 -11.39 -0.58 1.81
CA ALA A 151 -12.29 -0.40 2.95
C ALA A 151 -11.59 0.24 4.15
N GLY A 152 -10.36 -0.18 4.47
CA GLY A 152 -9.54 0.42 5.52
C GLY A 152 -9.21 1.90 5.24
N VAL A 153 -8.87 2.24 3.99
CA VAL A 153 -8.63 3.62 3.56
C VAL A 153 -9.88 4.47 3.67
N ILE A 154 -11.04 3.97 3.23
CA ILE A 154 -12.33 4.67 3.36
C ILE A 154 -12.68 4.87 4.83
N PHE A 155 -12.61 3.81 5.65
CA PHE A 155 -12.92 3.87 7.08
C PHE A 155 -12.08 4.90 7.82
N THR A 156 -10.77 4.89 7.60
CA THR A 156 -9.85 5.85 8.24
C THR A 156 -10.04 7.26 7.69
N SER A 157 -10.27 7.43 6.39
CA SER A 157 -10.56 8.72 5.77
C SER A 157 -11.83 9.35 6.35
N LEU A 158 -12.91 8.56 6.51
CA LEU A 158 -14.16 9.02 7.11
C LEU A 158 -14.02 9.37 8.59
N ARG A 159 -13.34 8.52 9.38
CA ARG A 159 -13.13 8.77 10.82
C ARG A 159 -12.24 9.98 11.09
N GLN A 160 -11.18 10.15 10.29
CA GLN A 160 -10.20 11.23 10.49
C GLN A 160 -10.61 12.51 9.77
N ARG A 161 -11.64 12.48 8.91
CA ARG A 161 -12.06 13.57 8.01
C ARG A 161 -10.92 14.10 7.13
N GLU A 162 -9.96 13.23 6.80
CA GLU A 162 -8.84 13.51 5.92
C GLU A 162 -8.99 12.71 4.64
N ASN A 163 -8.87 13.35 3.47
CA ASN A 163 -8.93 12.65 2.19
C ASN A 163 -7.59 11.97 1.88
N LEU A 164 -7.44 10.73 2.34
CA LEU A 164 -6.21 9.92 2.17
C LEU A 164 -5.93 9.61 0.69
N VAL A 165 -6.97 9.40 -0.12
CA VAL A 165 -6.84 9.21 -1.57
C VAL A 165 -6.30 10.47 -2.22
N GLY A 166 -6.82 11.64 -1.83
CA GLY A 166 -6.33 12.95 -2.24
C GLY A 166 -4.87 13.17 -1.84
N ALA A 167 -4.47 12.76 -0.63
CA ALA A 167 -3.07 12.82 -0.18
C ALA A 167 -2.14 11.93 -1.03
N MET A 168 -2.62 10.76 -1.49
CA MET A 168 -1.89 9.87 -2.40
C MET A 168 -1.68 10.50 -3.79
N PHE A 169 -2.56 11.40 -4.23
CA PHE A 169 -2.45 12.16 -5.48
C PHE A 169 -1.72 13.50 -5.35
N SER A 170 -1.77 14.16 -4.20
CA SER A 170 -1.12 15.45 -4.00
C SER A 170 0.32 15.31 -3.50
N GLY A 171 0.64 14.21 -2.80
CA GLY A 171 1.91 14.03 -2.08
C GLY A 171 2.11 15.00 -0.91
N ARG A 172 1.09 15.80 -0.58
CA ARG A 172 1.12 16.86 0.43
C ARG A 172 0.09 16.58 1.50
N LYS A 173 0.51 16.66 2.77
CA LYS A 173 -0.41 16.70 3.92
C LYS A 173 -0.53 18.15 4.40
N PRO A 174 -1.73 18.67 4.70
CA PRO A 174 -1.88 20.00 5.29
C PRO A 174 -1.16 20.08 6.65
N ALA A 175 -0.36 21.12 6.90
CA ALA A 175 0.45 21.24 8.12
C ALA A 175 -0.36 21.45 9.42
N SER A 176 -1.68 21.61 9.39
CA SER A 176 -2.46 22.02 10.57
C SER A 176 -2.69 20.92 11.64
N THR A 177 -1.87 19.87 11.67
CA THR A 177 -1.83 18.87 12.76
C THR A 177 -0.44 18.67 13.36
N ALA A 178 0.49 19.61 13.15
CA ALA A 178 1.57 19.83 14.11
C ALA A 178 0.94 20.51 15.34
N HIS A 179 0.65 19.70 16.35
CA HIS A 179 0.15 20.10 17.66
C HIS A 179 0.90 21.35 18.15
N THR A 180 0.14 22.43 18.28
CA THR A 180 0.52 23.64 19.00
C THR A 180 0.54 23.30 20.49
N ASP A 181 1.59 22.63 20.96
CA ASP A 181 2.04 22.77 22.35
C ASP A 181 3.20 23.74 22.37
N ASP A 182 2.86 25.02 22.33
CA ASP A 182 3.59 25.99 23.14
C ASP A 182 2.57 27.03 23.64
N ARG A 183 1.73 26.60 24.59
CA ARG A 183 1.03 27.54 25.47
C ARG A 183 1.91 27.77 26.70
N GLY A 184 2.63 28.89 26.67
CA GLY A 184 2.47 29.89 27.72
C GLY A 184 3.68 30.15 28.62
N ALA A 185 3.86 31.46 28.85
CA ALA A 185 4.55 32.12 29.96
C ALA A 185 6.04 32.48 29.77
N SER A 186 6.28 33.69 29.26
CA SER A 186 6.73 34.84 30.09
C SER A 186 6.80 36.10 29.21
N ASP A 187 5.74 36.89 29.12
CA ASP A 187 5.76 38.19 29.80
C ASP A 187 6.13 38.13 31.29
N ALA A 188 7.36 38.55 31.58
CA ALA A 188 7.78 39.28 32.79
C ALA A 188 9.06 40.06 32.48
#